data_AF-A0AAW9PDI7-F1
#
_entry.id   AF-A0AAW9PDI7-F1
#
_cell.length_a   1.000
_cell.length_b   1.000
_cell.length_c   1.000
_cell.angle_alpha   90.00
_cell.angle_beta   90.00
_cell.angle_gamma   90.00
#
_symmetry.space_group_name_H-M   'P 1'
#
loop_
_entity.id
_entity.type
_entity.pdbx_description
1 polymer ?
#
loop_
_entity_poly.entity_id
_entity_poly.type
_entity_poly.pdbx_seq_one_letter_code
_entity_poly.pdbx_strand_id
1 'polypeptide(L)'
;MTQISSEPAHNAATLNDEVTLALRAITEKRAATIGYLLDESRQRHIADDFAREAIRHYGRDIGHKLRAQMRDRQDLQEFAGLFTRGLESQVYEMEPVSASRAEFIVLFHYCPYVNCWRQQGRGASEIETLCDICMEGDHALTDAFPGLRLEVQTALARGDAACRLRFISQSRMRRNGNLKWGPRNQFINQPEAAIQALSGQKLTTVDGDVDGRIYPTDGTGIRVADPARQGRRFGVGHDE
;
A
#
# COMPACT_ATOMS: atom_id res chain seq x y z
N MET A 1 -22.10 -35.36 18.16
CA MET A 1 -22.24 -34.24 17.21
C MET A 1 -21.52 -33.06 17.80
N THR A 2 -20.29 -32.80 17.35
CA THR A 2 -19.48 -31.69 17.82
C THR A 2 -20.12 -30.40 17.32
N GLN A 3 -20.56 -29.53 18.22
CA GLN A 3 -20.99 -28.19 17.84
C GLN A 3 -19.78 -27.44 17.28
N ILE A 4 -19.83 -27.13 15.98
CA ILE A 4 -18.91 -26.22 15.33
C ILE A 4 -19.24 -24.84 15.90
N SER A 5 -18.28 -24.20 16.56
CA SER A 5 -18.44 -22.85 17.12
C SER A 5 -18.80 -21.88 16.00
N SER A 6 -20.01 -21.33 16.07
CA SER A 6 -20.49 -20.30 15.15
C SER A 6 -20.09 -18.92 15.66
N GLU A 7 -18.83 -18.56 15.51
CA GLU A 7 -18.44 -17.16 15.68
C GLU A 7 -18.04 -16.58 14.33
N PRO A 8 -18.86 -15.71 13.71
CA PRO A 8 -18.35 -14.70 12.81
C PRO A 8 -17.96 -13.49 13.67
N ALA A 9 -17.03 -13.65 14.62
CA ALA A 9 -16.67 -12.59 15.57
C ALA A 9 -15.98 -11.38 14.92
N HIS A 10 -15.51 -11.51 13.68
CA HIS A 10 -14.84 -10.45 12.93
C HIS A 10 -15.83 -9.64 12.09
N ASN A 11 -15.56 -8.34 11.86
CA ASN A 11 -16.45 -7.31 11.30
C ASN A 11 -17.37 -6.60 12.32
N ALA A 12 -16.90 -6.37 13.54
CA ALA A 12 -17.61 -5.58 14.54
C ALA A 12 -17.24 -4.08 14.41
N ALA A 13 -18.25 -3.23 14.25
CA ALA A 13 -18.05 -1.78 14.18
C ALA A 13 -17.73 -1.19 15.56
N THR A 14 -16.82 -0.22 15.60
CA THR A 14 -16.48 0.57 16.79
C THR A 14 -16.97 2.01 16.70
N LEU A 15 -17.09 2.56 15.48
CA LEU A 15 -17.60 3.91 15.26
C LEU A 15 -19.12 3.94 15.18
N ASN A 16 -19.74 4.93 15.82
CA ASN A 16 -21.18 5.04 15.98
C ASN A 16 -21.74 6.47 15.79
N ASP A 17 -20.95 7.38 15.21
CA ASP A 17 -21.45 8.72 14.88
C ASP A 17 -22.48 8.67 13.74
N GLU A 18 -23.39 9.64 13.74
CA GLU A 18 -24.56 9.66 12.85
C GLU A 18 -24.17 9.66 11.36
N VAL A 19 -23.11 10.39 10.99
CA VAL A 19 -22.67 10.51 9.59
C VAL A 19 -22.11 9.18 9.12
N THR A 20 -21.25 8.54 9.91
CA THR A 20 -20.71 7.21 9.61
C THR A 20 -21.83 6.17 9.49
N LEU A 21 -22.78 6.16 10.43
CA LEU A 21 -23.91 5.22 10.38
C LEU A 21 -24.79 5.43 9.15
N ALA A 22 -25.09 6.68 8.79
CA ALA A 22 -25.86 7.00 7.59
C ALA A 22 -25.14 6.54 6.30
N LEU A 23 -23.83 6.78 6.20
CA LEU A 23 -23.03 6.33 5.06
C LEU A 23 -22.92 4.81 4.99
N ARG A 24 -22.79 4.13 6.13
CA ARG A 24 -22.85 2.66 6.20
C ARG A 24 -24.18 2.15 5.68
N ALA A 25 -25.30 2.71 6.11
CA ALA A 25 -26.63 2.31 5.62
C ALA A 25 -26.78 2.49 4.10
N ILE A 26 -26.25 3.56 3.51
CA ILE A 26 -26.25 3.74 2.04
C ILE A 26 -25.33 2.71 1.35
N THR A 27 -24.16 2.46 1.94
CA THR A 27 -23.19 1.48 1.47
C THR A 27 -23.77 0.05 1.49
N GLU A 28 -24.53 -0.29 2.53
CA GLU A 28 -25.26 -1.55 2.65
C GLU A 28 -26.36 -1.68 1.58
N LYS A 29 -27.11 -0.62 1.29
CA LYS A 29 -28.11 -0.65 0.19
C LYS A 29 -27.46 -0.97 -1.16
N ARG A 30 -26.26 -0.43 -1.43
CA ARG A 30 -25.48 -0.78 -2.62
C ARG A 30 -25.05 -2.24 -2.59
N ALA A 31 -24.53 -2.74 -1.47
CA ALA A 31 -24.14 -4.14 -1.32
C ALA A 31 -25.32 -5.10 -1.53
N ALA A 32 -26.48 -4.78 -0.96
CA ALA A 32 -27.71 -5.54 -1.14
C ALA A 32 -28.11 -5.62 -2.61
N THR A 33 -28.07 -4.49 -3.32
CA THR A 33 -28.42 -4.40 -4.74
C THR A 33 -27.49 -5.26 -5.60
N ILE A 34 -26.17 -5.22 -5.33
CA ILE A 34 -25.19 -6.06 -6.05
C ILE A 34 -25.47 -7.55 -5.79
N GLY A 35 -25.74 -7.94 -4.55
CA GLY A 35 -26.11 -9.31 -4.21
C GLY A 35 -27.32 -9.79 -5.00
N TYR A 36 -28.42 -9.03 -5.00
CA TYR A 36 -29.63 -9.40 -5.73
C TYR A 36 -29.47 -9.41 -7.25
N LEU A 37 -28.70 -8.47 -7.82
CA LEU A 37 -28.40 -8.49 -9.26
C LEU A 37 -27.69 -9.78 -9.67
N LEU A 38 -26.76 -10.26 -8.84
CA LEU A 38 -26.05 -11.51 -9.09
C LEU A 38 -26.95 -12.73 -8.90
N ASP A 39 -27.83 -12.74 -7.90
CA ASP A 39 -28.84 -13.79 -7.72
C ASP A 39 -29.73 -13.94 -8.97
N GLU A 40 -30.25 -12.81 -9.47
CA GLU A 40 -31.08 -12.78 -10.68
C GLU A 40 -30.33 -13.23 -11.93
N SER A 41 -29.05 -12.84 -12.06
CA SER A 41 -28.22 -13.26 -13.20
C SER A 41 -27.94 -14.77 -13.19
N ARG A 42 -27.70 -15.35 -12.02
CA ARG A 42 -27.41 -16.79 -11.83
C ARG A 42 -28.63 -17.66 -12.12
N GLN A 43 -29.83 -17.21 -11.72
CA GLN A 43 -31.09 -17.87 -12.11
C GLN A 43 -31.28 -17.93 -13.64
N ARG A 44 -30.64 -17.02 -14.37
CA ARG A 44 -30.67 -16.95 -15.85
C ARG A 44 -29.43 -17.57 -16.50
N HIS A 45 -28.57 -18.23 -15.72
CA HIS A 45 -27.30 -18.81 -16.18
C HIS A 45 -26.37 -17.79 -16.87
N ILE A 46 -26.44 -16.53 -16.46
CA ILE A 46 -25.55 -15.47 -16.92
C ILE A 46 -24.32 -15.49 -16.01
N ALA A 47 -23.12 -15.57 -16.61
CA ALA A 47 -21.87 -15.54 -15.87
C ALA A 47 -21.60 -14.15 -15.25
N ASP A 48 -20.86 -14.11 -14.14
CA ASP A 48 -20.62 -12.90 -13.35
C ASP A 48 -19.71 -11.85 -14.06
N ASP A 49 -19.20 -12.14 -15.26
CA ASP A 49 -18.27 -11.28 -16.02
C ASP A 49 -18.80 -9.86 -16.25
N PHE A 50 -20.11 -9.72 -16.53
CA PHE A 50 -20.72 -8.41 -16.73
C PHE A 50 -20.65 -7.55 -15.47
N ALA A 51 -20.85 -8.18 -14.29
CA ALA A 51 -20.83 -7.49 -13.01
C ALA A 51 -19.40 -7.08 -12.65
N ARG A 52 -18.43 -7.97 -12.87
CA ARG A 52 -17.00 -7.66 -12.72
C ARG A 52 -16.61 -6.46 -13.58
N GLU A 53 -16.98 -6.43 -14.85
CA GLU A 53 -16.64 -5.30 -15.72
C GLU A 53 -17.36 -4.00 -15.32
N ALA A 54 -18.63 -4.08 -14.91
CA ALA A 54 -19.35 -2.91 -14.40
C ALA A 54 -18.67 -2.32 -13.15
N ILE A 55 -18.19 -3.18 -12.25
CA ILE A 55 -17.46 -2.76 -11.05
C ILE A 55 -16.07 -2.22 -11.41
N ARG A 56 -15.38 -2.78 -12.41
CA ARG A 56 -14.13 -2.21 -12.93
C ARG A 56 -14.32 -0.82 -13.51
N HIS A 57 -15.40 -0.57 -14.26
CA HIS A 57 -15.73 0.78 -14.74
C HIS A 57 -15.86 1.77 -13.58
N TYR A 58 -16.62 1.41 -12.54
CA TYR A 58 -16.73 2.21 -11.33
C TYR A 58 -15.35 2.47 -10.68
N GLY A 59 -14.52 1.42 -10.55
CA GLY A 59 -13.17 1.54 -10.00
C GLY A 59 -12.27 2.51 -10.78
N ARG A 60 -12.28 2.43 -12.11
CA ARG A 60 -11.51 3.33 -12.99
C ARG A 60 -11.92 4.79 -12.80
N ASP A 61 -13.22 5.07 -12.70
CA ASP A 61 -13.72 6.42 -12.45
C ASP A 61 -13.17 7.00 -11.13
N ILE A 62 -13.15 6.19 -10.07
CA ILE A 62 -12.58 6.60 -8.78
C ILE A 62 -11.08 6.79 -8.89
N GLY A 63 -10.36 5.87 -9.53
CA GLY A 63 -8.91 5.98 -9.74
C GLY A 63 -8.51 7.24 -10.50
N HIS A 64 -9.25 7.59 -11.56
CA HIS A 64 -9.03 8.83 -12.31
C HIS A 64 -9.30 10.08 -11.48
N LYS A 65 -10.38 10.10 -10.68
CA LYS A 65 -10.69 11.21 -9.77
C LYS A 65 -9.62 11.38 -8.68
N LEU A 66 -9.14 10.29 -8.10
CA LEU A 66 -8.08 10.31 -7.09
C LEU A 66 -6.77 10.84 -7.69
N ARG A 67 -6.38 10.31 -8.86
CA ARG A 67 -5.17 10.74 -9.57
C ARG A 67 -5.19 12.21 -9.98
N ALA A 68 -6.36 12.75 -10.32
CA ALA A 68 -6.50 14.15 -10.67
C ALA A 68 -6.25 15.10 -9.48
N GLN A 69 -6.41 14.62 -8.25
CA GLN A 69 -6.14 15.38 -7.02
C GLN A 69 -4.67 15.34 -6.58
N MET A 70 -3.87 14.45 -7.15
CA MET A 70 -2.45 14.29 -6.79
C MET A 70 -1.58 15.32 -7.50
N ARG A 71 -0.60 15.88 -6.75
CA ARG A 71 0.43 16.77 -7.29
C ARG A 71 1.51 15.97 -8.00
N ASP A 72 2.02 14.92 -7.36
CA ASP A 72 2.89 13.94 -7.98
C ASP A 72 2.13 12.62 -8.16
N ARG A 73 1.74 12.35 -9.41
CA ARG A 73 0.95 11.16 -9.79
C ARG A 73 1.68 9.82 -9.56
N GLN A 74 2.94 9.84 -9.15
CA GLN A 74 3.74 8.66 -8.78
C GLN A 74 4.06 8.58 -7.29
N ASP A 75 3.66 9.58 -6.48
CA ASP A 75 3.91 9.58 -5.04
C ASP A 75 2.88 8.72 -4.30
N LEU A 76 3.33 7.54 -3.88
CA LEU A 76 2.50 6.60 -3.14
C LEU A 76 2.10 7.09 -1.74
N GLN A 77 2.88 7.99 -1.13
CA GLN A 77 2.48 8.61 0.15
C GLN A 77 1.34 9.60 -0.04
N GLU A 78 1.38 10.38 -1.13
CA GLU A 78 0.27 11.27 -1.48
C GLU A 78 -0.99 10.47 -1.84
N PHE A 79 -0.85 9.37 -2.59
CA PHE A 79 -1.94 8.42 -2.83
C PHE A 79 -2.55 7.91 -1.53
N ALA A 80 -1.73 7.40 -0.61
CA ALA A 80 -2.17 6.88 0.68
C ALA A 80 -2.96 7.94 1.47
N GLY A 81 -2.42 9.15 1.56
CA GLY A 81 -3.04 10.26 2.28
C GLY A 81 -4.28 10.84 1.61
N LEU A 82 -4.59 10.52 0.35
CA LEU A 82 -5.87 10.82 -0.29
C LEU A 82 -6.85 9.66 -0.11
N PHE A 83 -6.39 8.42 -0.29
CA PHE A 83 -7.17 7.20 -0.14
C PHE A 83 -7.83 7.08 1.25
N THR A 84 -7.14 7.56 2.31
CA THR A 84 -7.62 7.44 3.70
C THR A 84 -8.14 8.76 4.29
N ARG A 85 -8.34 9.81 3.49
CA ARG A 85 -8.73 11.14 4.00
C ARG A 85 -10.24 11.31 4.21
N GLY A 86 -11.02 10.60 3.40
CA GLY A 86 -12.47 10.81 3.30
C GLY A 86 -13.27 10.12 4.40
N LEU A 87 -14.59 10.33 4.35
CA LEU A 87 -15.54 9.67 5.25
C LEU A 87 -15.55 8.15 5.06
N GLU A 88 -15.11 7.68 3.89
CA GLU A 88 -14.89 6.26 3.59
C GLU A 88 -13.93 5.63 4.61
N SER A 89 -12.92 6.36 5.09
CA SER A 89 -12.00 5.87 6.12
C SER A 89 -12.74 5.51 7.43
N GLN A 90 -13.81 6.23 7.77
CA GLN A 90 -14.63 5.95 8.95
C GLN A 90 -15.64 4.84 8.67
N VAL A 91 -16.26 4.86 7.48
CA VAL A 91 -17.19 3.81 7.03
C VAL A 91 -16.57 2.41 7.17
N TYR A 92 -15.31 2.26 6.77
CA TYR A 92 -14.58 0.99 6.79
C TYR A 92 -13.66 0.79 8.01
N GLU A 93 -13.58 1.78 8.90
CA GLU A 93 -12.63 1.80 10.03
C GLU A 93 -11.21 1.49 9.57
N MET A 94 -10.72 2.30 8.62
CA MET A 94 -9.41 2.10 8.02
C MET A 94 -8.29 2.47 8.99
N GLU A 95 -7.25 1.65 9.02
CA GLU A 95 -6.00 1.88 9.76
C GLU A 95 -4.81 1.83 8.79
N PRO A 96 -4.20 2.98 8.43
CA PRO A 96 -2.95 3.00 7.68
C PRO A 96 -1.82 2.41 8.53
N VAL A 97 -1.26 1.27 8.12
CA VAL A 97 -0.18 0.59 8.86
C VAL A 97 1.19 1.07 8.41
N SER A 98 1.36 1.34 7.12
CA SER A 98 2.60 1.90 6.58
C SER A 98 2.32 2.67 5.30
N ALA A 99 3.03 3.78 5.10
CA ALA A 99 3.01 4.53 3.85
C ALA A 99 4.42 4.98 3.52
N SER A 100 4.97 4.44 2.44
CA SER A 100 6.32 4.73 1.95
C SER A 100 6.29 5.00 0.46
N ARG A 101 7.45 5.30 -0.12
CA ARG A 101 7.61 5.48 -1.57
C ARG A 101 7.45 4.19 -2.38
N ALA A 102 7.54 3.02 -1.75
CA ALA A 102 7.51 1.72 -2.43
C ALA A 102 6.25 0.91 -2.10
N GLU A 103 5.70 1.11 -0.90
CA GLU A 103 4.60 0.33 -0.36
C GLU A 103 3.67 1.19 0.50
N PHE A 104 2.37 0.96 0.38
CA PHE A 104 1.33 1.45 1.26
C PHE A 104 0.46 0.28 1.72
N ILE A 105 0.27 0.13 3.03
CA ILE A 105 -0.57 -0.91 3.63
C ILE A 105 -1.62 -0.25 4.51
N VAL A 106 -2.86 -0.70 4.35
CA VAL A 106 -4.00 -0.28 5.13
C VAL A 106 -4.86 -1.48 5.53
N LEU A 107 -5.34 -1.47 6.77
CA LEU A 107 -6.30 -2.44 7.30
C LEU A 107 -7.69 -1.84 7.27
N PHE A 108 -8.71 -2.65 7.00
CA PHE A 108 -10.11 -2.29 7.10
C PHE A 108 -10.73 -3.21 8.15
N HIS A 109 -11.13 -2.64 9.28
CA HIS A 109 -11.65 -3.41 10.42
C HIS A 109 -13.16 -3.63 10.35
N TYR A 110 -13.85 -2.86 9.50
CA TYR A 110 -15.27 -3.02 9.24
C TYR A 110 -15.59 -2.94 7.74
N CYS A 111 -16.57 -3.72 7.29
CA CYS A 111 -17.06 -3.76 5.93
C CYS A 111 -18.59 -3.83 5.94
N PRO A 112 -19.28 -2.76 5.53
CA PRO A 112 -20.74 -2.75 5.44
C PRO A 112 -21.27 -3.77 4.43
N TYR A 113 -20.49 -4.10 3.38
CA TYR A 113 -20.89 -5.11 2.40
C TYR A 113 -21.02 -6.48 3.04
N VAL A 114 -19.98 -6.92 3.76
CA VAL A 114 -19.98 -8.19 4.50
C VAL A 114 -21.08 -8.19 5.55
N ASN A 115 -21.30 -7.07 6.26
CA ASN A 115 -22.39 -6.97 7.24
C ASN A 115 -23.76 -7.16 6.58
N CYS A 116 -24.03 -6.45 5.50
CA CYS A 116 -25.28 -6.55 4.74
C CYS A 116 -25.54 -7.98 4.25
N TRP A 117 -24.55 -8.61 3.61
CA TRP A 117 -24.72 -9.97 3.07
C TRP A 117 -24.92 -11.02 4.16
N ARG A 118 -24.28 -10.86 5.34
CA ARG A 118 -24.57 -11.69 6.52
C ARG A 118 -26.00 -11.50 7.01
N GLN A 119 -26.51 -10.26 7.07
CA GLN A 119 -27.90 -9.98 7.45
C GLN A 119 -28.91 -10.55 6.43
N GLN A 120 -28.52 -10.65 5.15
CA GLN A 120 -29.31 -11.35 4.12
C GLN A 120 -29.29 -12.88 4.27
N GLY A 121 -28.53 -13.43 5.23
CA GLY A 121 -28.43 -14.87 5.47
C GLY A 121 -27.54 -15.62 4.46
N ARG A 122 -26.68 -14.90 3.73
CA ARG A 122 -25.78 -15.51 2.74
C ARG A 122 -24.70 -16.37 3.39
N GLY A 123 -24.33 -17.46 2.72
CA GLY A 123 -23.28 -18.35 3.18
C GLY A 123 -21.88 -17.75 3.03
N ALA A 124 -20.89 -18.30 3.74
CA ALA A 124 -19.52 -17.78 3.73
C ALA A 124 -18.88 -17.78 2.32
N SER A 125 -19.04 -18.85 1.54
CA SER A 125 -18.51 -18.95 0.18
C SER A 125 -19.15 -17.94 -0.79
N GLU A 126 -20.43 -17.65 -0.58
CA GLU A 126 -21.15 -16.66 -1.37
C GLU A 126 -20.70 -15.24 -1.03
N ILE A 127 -20.52 -14.93 0.25
CA ILE A 127 -19.96 -13.66 0.72
C ILE A 127 -18.54 -13.46 0.17
N GLU A 128 -17.71 -14.49 0.18
CA GLU A 128 -16.36 -14.45 -0.41
C GLU A 128 -16.42 -14.14 -1.92
N THR A 129 -17.30 -14.82 -2.66
CA THR A 129 -17.49 -14.59 -4.10
C THR A 129 -17.96 -13.16 -4.39
N LEU A 130 -18.94 -12.66 -3.63
CA LEU A 130 -19.42 -11.29 -3.76
C LEU A 130 -18.33 -10.27 -3.46
N CYS A 131 -17.54 -10.52 -2.42
CA CYS A 131 -16.39 -9.70 -2.06
C CYS A 131 -15.35 -9.67 -3.18
N ASP A 132 -14.98 -10.83 -3.74
CA ASP A 132 -14.03 -10.94 -4.84
C ASP A 132 -14.49 -10.15 -6.08
N ILE A 133 -15.77 -10.26 -6.46
CA ILE A 133 -16.35 -9.46 -7.55
C ILE A 133 -16.29 -7.96 -7.23
N CYS A 134 -16.54 -7.55 -5.98
CA CYS A 134 -16.47 -6.13 -5.59
C CYS A 134 -15.04 -5.59 -5.56
N MET A 135 -14.04 -6.42 -5.22
CA MET A 135 -12.62 -6.04 -5.21
C MET A 135 -12.07 -5.69 -6.60
N GLU A 136 -12.75 -6.07 -7.67
CA GLU A 136 -12.45 -5.60 -9.03
C GLU A 136 -12.42 -4.06 -9.11
N GLY A 137 -13.20 -3.37 -8.26
CA GLY A 137 -13.22 -1.92 -8.19
C GLY A 137 -11.92 -1.35 -7.67
N ASP A 138 -11.39 -1.89 -6.56
CA ASP A 138 -10.11 -1.48 -5.99
C ASP A 138 -8.93 -1.89 -6.88
N HIS A 139 -9.02 -3.04 -7.55
CA HIS A 139 -8.03 -3.42 -8.56
C HIS A 139 -8.02 -2.42 -9.72
N ALA A 140 -9.17 -2.11 -10.30
CA ALA A 140 -9.28 -1.20 -11.43
C ALA A 140 -9.00 0.27 -11.05
N LEU A 141 -9.17 0.66 -9.78
CA LEU A 141 -8.70 1.95 -9.27
C LEU A 141 -7.20 2.10 -9.49
N THR A 142 -6.41 1.03 -9.33
CA THR A 142 -4.96 1.06 -9.55
C THR A 142 -4.58 1.22 -11.02
N ASP A 143 -5.46 0.92 -11.98
CA ASP A 143 -5.20 1.10 -13.42
C ASP A 143 -4.87 2.56 -13.77
N ALA A 144 -5.40 3.52 -13.00
CA ALA A 144 -5.10 4.93 -13.19
C ALA A 144 -3.63 5.27 -12.89
N PHE A 145 -2.89 4.43 -12.17
CA PHE A 145 -1.55 4.68 -11.65
C PHE A 145 -0.53 3.70 -12.26
N PRO A 146 0.20 4.10 -13.31
CA PRO A 146 1.18 3.23 -13.95
C PRO A 146 2.19 2.64 -12.96
N GLY A 147 2.23 1.31 -12.88
CA GLY A 147 3.14 0.58 -11.99
C GLY A 147 2.66 0.47 -10.55
N LEU A 148 1.45 0.90 -10.21
CA LEU A 148 0.84 0.56 -8.92
C LEU A 148 0.10 -0.78 -9.05
N ARG A 149 0.25 -1.65 -8.07
CA ARG A 149 -0.48 -2.91 -7.97
C ARG A 149 -1.11 -3.05 -6.59
N LEU A 150 -2.33 -3.56 -6.54
CA LEU A 150 -2.99 -3.98 -5.31
C LEU A 150 -2.81 -5.49 -5.07
N GLU A 151 -2.48 -5.86 -3.84
CA GLU A 151 -2.57 -7.21 -3.28
C GLU A 151 -3.56 -7.23 -2.11
N VAL A 152 -4.55 -8.12 -2.16
CA VAL A 152 -5.55 -8.34 -1.11
C VAL A 152 -5.11 -9.51 -0.24
N GLN A 153 -4.37 -9.23 0.83
CA GLN A 153 -3.69 -10.26 1.62
C GLN A 153 -4.65 -11.03 2.53
N THR A 154 -5.57 -10.32 3.19
CA THR A 154 -6.62 -10.88 4.05
C THR A 154 -7.94 -10.18 3.75
N ALA A 155 -9.07 -10.82 4.06
CA ALA A 155 -10.40 -10.28 3.84
C ALA A 155 -11.40 -10.75 4.91
N LEU A 156 -12.21 -9.82 5.44
CA LEU A 156 -13.32 -10.12 6.35
C LEU A 156 -14.32 -11.13 5.74
N ALA A 157 -14.48 -11.11 4.42
CA ALA A 157 -15.32 -12.05 3.69
C ALA A 157 -14.81 -13.50 3.75
N ARG A 158 -13.50 -13.69 3.91
CA ARG A 158 -12.85 -15.00 4.12
C ARG A 158 -12.83 -15.43 5.60
N GLY A 159 -13.38 -14.60 6.49
CA GLY A 159 -13.36 -14.83 7.93
C GLY A 159 -12.09 -14.33 8.63
N ASP A 160 -11.21 -13.59 7.94
CA ASP A 160 -10.05 -12.97 8.57
C ASP A 160 -10.45 -11.86 9.55
N ALA A 161 -9.53 -11.46 10.44
CA ALA A 161 -9.80 -10.41 11.43
C ALA A 161 -10.01 -9.00 10.83
N ALA A 162 -9.39 -8.72 9.67
CA ALA A 162 -9.49 -7.47 8.94
C ALA A 162 -9.18 -7.69 7.45
N CYS A 163 -9.63 -6.79 6.57
CA CYS A 163 -9.10 -6.77 5.20
C CYS A 163 -7.75 -6.06 5.19
N ARG A 164 -6.72 -6.69 4.62
CA ARG A 164 -5.38 -6.10 4.50
C ARG A 164 -5.07 -5.83 3.04
N LEU A 165 -5.10 -4.56 2.66
CA LEU A 165 -4.78 -4.11 1.31
C LEU A 165 -3.35 -3.60 1.27
N ARG A 166 -2.58 -4.10 0.32
CA ARG A 166 -1.18 -3.73 0.10
C ARG A 166 -1.01 -3.20 -1.31
N PHE A 167 -0.66 -1.93 -1.41
CA PHE A 167 -0.37 -1.23 -2.65
C PHE A 167 1.14 -1.15 -2.85
N ILE A 168 1.64 -1.60 -4.00
CA ILE A 168 3.06 -1.74 -4.29
C ILE A 168 3.42 -0.98 -5.56
N SER A 169 4.46 -0.15 -5.49
CA SER A 169 5.01 0.57 -6.64
C SER A 169 6.09 -0.25 -7.35
N GLN A 170 5.76 -0.75 -8.54
CA GLN A 170 6.66 -1.55 -9.41
C GLN A 170 7.67 -0.68 -10.19
N SER A 171 7.42 0.62 -10.34
CA SER A 171 8.28 1.54 -11.10
C SER A 171 9.67 1.72 -10.45
N ARG A 172 9.80 1.47 -9.14
CA ARG A 172 11.08 1.53 -8.41
C ARG A 172 11.73 0.18 -8.16
N MET A 173 11.01 -0.93 -8.23
CA MET A 173 11.60 -2.27 -8.18
C MET A 173 12.60 -2.48 -9.35
N ARG A 174 12.36 -1.81 -10.49
CA ARG A 174 13.27 -1.78 -11.66
C ARG A 174 14.47 -0.85 -11.52
N ARG A 175 14.52 0.10 -10.57
CA ARG A 175 15.72 0.95 -10.35
C ARG A 175 16.85 0.22 -9.61
N ASN A 176 16.55 -0.93 -9.00
CA ASN A 176 17.58 -1.91 -8.57
C ASN A 176 18.01 -2.86 -9.71
N GLY A 177 17.45 -2.72 -10.91
CA GLY A 177 17.70 -3.57 -12.07
C GLY A 177 18.79 -3.06 -13.02
N ASN A 178 19.66 -2.13 -12.60
CA ASN A 178 20.78 -1.68 -13.43
C ASN A 178 22.06 -1.39 -12.62
N LEU A 179 22.33 -2.20 -11.59
CA LEU A 179 23.71 -2.40 -11.15
C LEU A 179 24.39 -3.25 -12.21
N LYS A 180 25.28 -2.64 -13.00
CA LYS A 180 26.24 -3.39 -13.81
C LYS A 180 27.02 -4.30 -12.85
N TRP A 181 26.76 -5.59 -12.94
CA TRP A 181 27.47 -6.63 -12.20
C TRP A 181 28.94 -6.61 -12.62
N GLY A 182 29.79 -6.03 -11.78
CA GLY A 182 31.23 -6.27 -11.84
C GLY A 182 31.56 -7.70 -11.36
N PRO A 183 32.68 -8.29 -11.78
CA PRO A 183 32.99 -9.71 -11.60
C PRO A 183 33.27 -10.17 -10.15
N ARG A 184 32.89 -9.41 -9.12
CA ARG A 184 33.24 -9.71 -7.71
C ARG A 184 32.11 -10.17 -6.80
N ASN A 185 30.85 -10.26 -7.26
CA ASN A 185 29.73 -10.57 -6.35
C ASN A 185 28.95 -11.85 -6.70
N GLN A 186 29.56 -12.85 -7.35
CA GLN A 186 28.89 -14.12 -7.66
C GLN A 186 28.84 -15.11 -6.47
N PHE A 187 28.35 -14.75 -5.29
CA PHE A 187 28.14 -15.78 -4.24
C PHE A 187 27.02 -15.42 -3.26
N ILE A 188 25.76 -15.77 -3.58
CA ILE A 188 24.75 -16.06 -2.55
C ILE A 188 23.82 -17.17 -3.09
N ASN A 189 24.19 -18.44 -2.85
CA ASN A 189 23.25 -19.52 -2.48
C ASN A 189 23.99 -20.84 -2.18
N GLN A 190 24.85 -20.88 -1.15
CA GLN A 190 25.28 -22.14 -0.51
C GLN A 190 25.58 -21.90 0.98
N PRO A 191 24.72 -22.36 1.92
CA PRO A 191 24.86 -22.04 3.35
C PRO A 191 26.00 -22.78 4.06
N GLU A 192 26.63 -23.78 3.44
CA GLU A 192 27.66 -24.61 4.07
C GLU A 192 29.06 -23.96 4.07
N ALA A 193 29.36 -23.10 3.09
CA ALA A 193 30.65 -22.41 3.01
C ALA A 193 30.82 -21.29 4.08
N ALA A 194 29.71 -20.78 4.62
CA ALA A 194 29.73 -19.69 5.60
C ALA A 194 30.21 -20.15 6.99
N ILE A 195 29.98 -21.41 7.35
CA ILE A 195 30.34 -21.96 8.67
C ILE A 195 31.87 -22.15 8.79
N GLN A 196 32.55 -22.43 7.68
CA GLN A 196 34.02 -22.59 7.68
C GLN A 196 34.77 -21.26 7.72
N ALA A 197 34.20 -20.18 7.18
CA ALA A 197 34.83 -18.86 7.10
C ALA A 197 34.71 -18.03 8.40
N LEU A 198 33.73 -18.31 9.26
CA LEU A 198 33.51 -17.57 10.52
C LEU A 198 34.46 -17.97 11.67
N SER A 199 35.34 -18.95 11.45
CA SER A 199 36.33 -19.36 12.46
C SER A 199 37.60 -18.50 12.49
N GLY A 200 37.73 -17.50 11.61
CA GLY A 200 38.88 -16.62 11.65
C GLY A 200 38.73 -15.37 10.81
N GLN A 201 38.27 -14.27 11.41
CA GLN A 201 38.97 -12.97 11.44
C GLN A 201 38.02 -11.83 11.86
N LYS A 202 38.63 -10.85 12.54
CA LYS A 202 37.99 -9.73 13.26
C LYS A 202 37.39 -8.67 12.33
N LEU A 203 36.22 -8.15 12.71
CA LEU A 203 35.62 -6.95 12.11
C LEU A 203 36.32 -5.67 12.60
N THR A 204 36.50 -4.71 11.69
CA THR A 204 36.60 -3.29 12.03
C THR A 204 35.68 -2.47 11.13
N THR A 205 34.89 -1.62 11.77
CA THR A 205 33.84 -0.76 11.21
C THR A 205 34.42 0.51 10.56
N VAL A 206 33.72 1.05 9.56
CA VAL A 206 33.86 2.46 9.16
C VAL A 206 32.50 3.02 8.76
N ASP A 207 32.09 4.06 9.49
CA ASP A 207 31.01 4.98 9.15
C ASP A 207 31.46 5.92 8.02
N GLY A 208 30.56 6.23 7.09
CA GLY A 208 30.78 7.20 6.02
C GLY A 208 29.69 8.24 6.00
N ASP A 209 30.06 9.51 6.13
CA ASP A 209 29.18 10.66 5.97
C ASP A 209 29.55 11.48 4.71
N VAL A 210 28.55 12.23 4.24
CA VAL A 210 28.35 12.83 2.91
C VAL A 210 29.36 13.92 2.50
N ASP A 211 30.25 13.56 1.58
CA ASP A 211 30.59 14.27 0.33
C ASP A 211 31.91 13.68 -0.18
N GLY A 212 31.84 12.83 -1.20
CA GLY A 212 32.93 11.98 -1.68
C GLY A 212 34.14 12.71 -2.30
N ARG A 213 34.85 13.52 -1.53
CA ARG A 213 36.14 14.12 -1.89
C ARG A 213 37.20 13.73 -0.86
N ILE A 214 38.18 12.98 -1.34
CA ILE A 214 39.36 12.57 -0.58
C ILE A 214 40.41 13.68 -0.71
N TYR A 215 40.80 14.28 0.41
CA TYR A 215 42.01 15.09 0.51
C TYR A 215 43.00 14.39 1.46
N PRO A 216 44.31 14.34 1.13
CA PRO A 216 45.29 13.82 2.06
C PRO A 216 45.43 14.77 3.25
N THR A 217 45.34 14.23 4.48
CA THR A 217 45.62 14.94 5.73
C THR A 217 46.88 14.36 6.36
N ASP A 218 47.64 15.19 7.09
CA ASP A 218 48.88 14.80 7.79
C ASP A 218 48.62 14.26 9.21
N GLY A 219 47.40 13.80 9.48
CA GLY A 219 47.08 13.05 10.70
C GLY A 219 46.88 13.87 11.97
N THR A 220 46.72 15.20 11.91
CA THR A 220 46.48 16.03 13.11
C THR A 220 45.14 16.76 13.18
N GLY A 221 44.28 16.62 12.17
CA GLY A 221 42.86 17.03 12.28
C GLY A 221 42.58 18.55 12.33
N ILE A 222 43.52 19.41 11.94
CA ILE A 222 43.30 20.86 11.78
C ILE A 222 43.49 21.27 10.32
N ARG A 223 42.54 22.04 9.78
CA ARG A 223 42.54 22.51 8.38
C ARG A 223 43.69 23.49 8.13
N VAL A 224 44.58 23.18 7.18
CA VAL A 224 45.57 24.13 6.65
C VAL A 224 44.92 24.94 5.52
N ALA A 225 44.98 26.27 5.62
CA ALA A 225 44.52 27.18 4.57
C ALA A 225 45.51 27.22 3.40
N ASP A 226 45.00 27.14 2.17
CA ASP A 226 45.80 27.26 0.93
C ASP A 226 46.32 28.72 0.77
N PRO A 227 47.64 28.96 0.61
CA PRO A 227 48.23 30.30 0.55
C PRO A 227 47.91 31.10 -0.73
N ALA A 228 47.28 30.50 -1.74
CA ALA A 228 47.14 31.12 -3.06
C ALA A 228 45.84 31.91 -3.27
N ARG A 229 45.51 32.88 -2.40
CA ARG A 229 44.56 33.96 -2.73
C ARG A 229 44.60 35.15 -1.75
N GLN A 230 45.77 35.77 -1.59
CA GLN A 230 45.81 37.18 -1.20
C GLN A 230 45.60 38.04 -2.46
N GLY A 231 44.59 38.92 -2.44
CA GLY A 231 44.54 40.04 -3.36
C GLY A 231 43.15 40.44 -3.87
N ARG A 232 42.29 40.99 -3.02
CA ARG A 232 41.79 42.37 -3.15
C ARG A 232 40.73 42.69 -2.08
N ARG A 233 40.78 43.95 -1.66
CA ARG A 233 40.17 44.58 -0.50
C ARG A 233 38.97 45.44 -0.97
N PHE A 234 38.11 45.80 -0.01
CA PHE A 234 36.99 46.78 -0.07
C PHE A 234 35.68 46.24 -0.68
N GLY A 235 34.49 46.54 -0.14
CA GLY A 235 34.08 47.44 0.92
C GLY A 235 32.60 47.25 1.25
N VAL A 236 32.22 47.82 2.38
CA VAL A 236 30.90 47.83 3.04
C VAL A 236 29.86 48.59 2.21
N GLY A 237 28.59 48.17 2.25
CA GLY A 237 27.48 48.95 1.70
C GLY A 237 26.12 48.31 1.99
N HIS A 238 25.36 48.99 2.84
CA HIS A 238 23.99 48.73 3.29
C HIS A 238 22.99 49.46 2.37
N ASP A 239 21.70 49.10 2.49
CA ASP A 239 20.49 49.76 1.97
C ASP A 239 20.16 49.48 0.48
N GLU A 240 18.93 49.18 0.04
CA GLU A 240 17.55 49.37 0.56
C GLU A 240 16.69 48.10 0.40
#